data_AF-A0A432QV61-F1
#
_entry.id   AF-A0A432QV61-F1
#
_cell.length_a   1.000
_cell.length_b   1.000
_cell.length_c   1.000
_cell.angle_alpha   90.00
_cell.angle_beta   90.00
_cell.angle_gamma   90.00
#
_symmetry.space_group_name_H-M   'P 1'
#
loop_
_entity.id
_entity.type
_entity.pdbx_description
1 polymer ?
#
loop_
_entity_poly.entity_id
_entity_poly.type
_entity_poly.pdbx_seq_one_letter_code
_entity_poly.pdbx_strand_id
1 'polypeptide(L)'
;MTEKEREKKIFGISDEIIERCVRCGSCRTVCPVFNVTHEEPSVARGKIFLANMINQGKVELDKEAAEFFNLCATCLRCAELC
;
A
#
# COMPACT_ATOMS: atom_id res chain seq x y z
N MET A 1 -20.25 16.13 9.71
CA MET A 1 -19.09 15.66 8.92
C MET A 1 -18.55 16.88 8.20
N THR A 2 -17.51 17.51 8.75
CA THR A 2 -17.06 18.86 8.34
C THR A 2 -15.91 18.75 7.32
N GLU A 3 -15.90 19.67 6.35
CA GLU A 3 -14.92 19.80 5.25
C GLU A 3 -13.44 19.64 5.65
N LYS A 4 -13.10 19.91 6.93
CA LYS A 4 -11.73 20.03 7.44
C LYS A 4 -10.94 18.73 7.57
N GLU A 5 -11.58 17.56 7.52
CA GLU A 5 -10.87 16.27 7.63
C GLU A 5 -10.29 15.78 6.29
N ARG A 6 -10.74 16.37 5.15
CA ARG A 6 -10.32 15.95 3.80
C ARG A 6 -8.92 16.44 3.39
N GLU A 7 -8.31 17.37 4.13
CA GLU A 7 -7.05 18.03 3.73
C GLU A 7 -5.77 17.27 4.12
N LYS A 8 -5.83 16.08 4.72
CA LYS A 8 -4.63 15.31 5.16
C LYS A 8 -4.43 13.94 4.53
N LYS A 9 -4.97 13.68 3.34
CA LYS A 9 -4.52 12.50 2.56
C LYS A 9 -3.26 12.83 1.78
N ILE A 10 -2.13 12.57 2.40
CA ILE A 10 -0.78 12.84 1.89
C ILE A 10 -0.38 11.83 0.80
N PHE A 11 -1.02 10.64 0.77
CA PHE A 11 -0.69 9.57 -0.16
C PHE A 11 -1.88 9.21 -1.05
N GLY A 12 -1.71 9.32 -2.37
CA GLY A 12 -2.75 9.26 -3.42
C GLY A 12 -3.46 7.92 -3.64
N ILE A 13 -3.81 7.21 -2.57
CA ILE A 13 -4.62 5.99 -2.58
C ILE A 13 -6.06 6.32 -2.18
N SER A 14 -7.04 5.76 -2.88
CA SER A 14 -8.46 5.96 -2.55
C SER A 14 -8.88 5.12 -1.34
N ASP A 15 -9.90 5.60 -0.59
CA ASP A 15 -10.50 4.81 0.50
C ASP A 15 -11.07 3.50 -0.01
N GLU A 16 -11.65 3.50 -1.21
CA GLU A 16 -12.19 2.30 -1.83
C GLU A 16 -11.13 1.17 -1.91
N ILE A 17 -9.89 1.48 -2.29
CA ILE A 17 -8.82 0.47 -2.35
C ILE A 17 -8.44 -0.02 -0.95
N ILE A 18 -8.44 0.88 0.03
CA ILE A 18 -8.15 0.55 1.44
C ILE A 18 -9.23 -0.41 1.96
N GLU A 19 -10.51 -0.09 1.74
CA GLU A 19 -11.66 -0.85 2.21
C GLU A 19 -11.80 -2.21 1.49
N ARG A 20 -11.45 -2.28 0.19
CA ARG A 20 -11.44 -3.53 -0.57
C ARG A 20 -10.40 -4.54 -0.07
N CYS A 21 -9.33 -4.09 0.59
CA CYS A 21 -8.25 -4.98 0.99
C CYS A 21 -8.59 -5.81 2.25
N VAL A 22 -9.07 -7.04 2.05
CA VAL A 22 -9.37 -8.00 3.15
C VAL A 22 -8.14 -8.73 3.71
N ARG A 23 -6.93 -8.32 3.34
CA ARG A 23 -5.65 -8.89 3.80
C ARG A 23 -5.42 -10.39 3.49
N CYS A 24 -6.18 -10.97 2.55
CA CYS A 24 -6.09 -12.39 2.17
C CYS A 24 -4.69 -12.87 1.72
N GLY A 25 -3.87 -11.99 1.14
CA GLY A 25 -2.52 -12.33 0.69
C GLY A 25 -2.41 -12.84 -0.74
N SER A 26 -3.48 -12.84 -1.54
CA SER A 26 -3.41 -13.24 -2.95
C SER A 26 -2.38 -12.42 -3.74
N CYS A 27 -2.28 -11.11 -3.48
CA CYS A 27 -1.27 -10.26 -4.12
C CYS A 27 0.19 -10.68 -3.86
N ARG A 28 0.47 -11.40 -2.75
CA ARG A 28 1.81 -11.89 -2.40
C ARG A 28 2.28 -12.98 -3.36
N THR A 29 1.38 -13.85 -3.81
CA THR A 29 1.72 -15.04 -4.62
C THR A 29 2.14 -14.67 -6.04
N VAL A 30 1.71 -13.51 -6.54
CA VAL A 30 1.98 -13.03 -7.90
C VAL A 30 3.02 -11.91 -7.96
N CYS A 31 3.52 -11.43 -6.81
CA CYS A 31 4.45 -10.31 -6.76
C CYS A 31 5.90 -10.76 -7.03
N PRO A 32 6.56 -10.26 -8.09
CA PRO A 32 7.94 -10.65 -8.40
C PRO A 32 8.95 -10.11 -7.38
N VAL A 33 8.66 -8.95 -6.76
CA VAL A 33 9.51 -8.36 -5.71
C VAL A 33 9.54 -9.25 -4.49
N PHE A 34 8.36 -9.69 -4.04
CA PHE A 34 8.22 -10.57 -2.88
C PHE A 34 8.94 -11.91 -3.08
N ASN A 35 8.94 -12.44 -4.29
CA ASN A 35 9.65 -13.67 -4.61
C ASN A 35 11.17 -13.56 -4.38
N VAL A 36 11.72 -12.35 -4.38
CA VAL A 36 13.13 -12.09 -4.10
C VAL A 36 13.31 -11.64 -2.65
N THR A 37 12.60 -10.60 -2.22
CA THR A 37 12.82 -9.94 -0.92
C THR A 37 12.20 -10.70 0.24
N HIS A 38 11.09 -11.41 0.02
CA HIS A 38 10.24 -12.00 1.05
C HIS A 38 9.71 -11.00 2.09
N GLU A 39 9.78 -9.70 1.77
CA GLU A 39 9.37 -8.59 2.65
C GLU A 39 7.90 -8.26 2.44
N GLU A 40 7.10 -8.38 3.49
CA GLU A 40 5.66 -8.13 3.44
C GLU A 40 5.28 -6.68 3.06
N PRO A 41 5.98 -5.62 3.52
CA PRO A 41 5.64 -4.25 3.12
C PRO A 41 5.85 -3.98 1.62
N SER A 42 6.59 -4.84 0.91
CA SER A 42 6.89 -4.68 -0.52
C SER A 42 5.73 -5.05 -1.47
N VAL A 43 4.71 -5.79 -0.98
CA VAL A 43 3.56 -6.22 -1.79
C VAL A 43 2.37 -5.27 -1.72
N ALA A 44 1.38 -5.46 -2.61
CA ALA A 44 0.22 -4.56 -2.70
C ALA A 44 -0.52 -4.38 -1.37
N ARG A 45 -0.83 -5.47 -0.63
CA ARG A 45 -1.52 -5.35 0.67
C ARG A 45 -0.67 -4.62 1.72
N GLY A 46 0.64 -4.83 1.72
CA GLY A 46 1.58 -4.13 2.60
C GLY A 46 1.60 -2.64 2.30
N LYS A 47 1.66 -2.28 1.01
CA LYS A 47 1.62 -0.90 0.52
C LYS A 47 0.29 -0.19 0.80
N ILE A 48 -0.85 -0.87 0.60
CA ILE A 48 -2.18 -0.34 0.92
C ILE A 48 -2.27 -0.04 2.42
N PHE A 49 -1.79 -0.98 3.25
CA PHE A 49 -1.77 -0.77 4.70
C PHE A 49 -0.86 0.38 5.12
N LEU A 50 0.37 0.42 4.60
CA LEU A 50 1.33 1.48 4.91
C LEU A 50 0.80 2.84 4.47
N ALA A 51 0.23 2.94 3.26
CA ALA A 51 -0.40 4.14 2.76
C ALA A 51 -1.59 4.59 3.64
N ASN A 52 -2.41 3.66 4.11
CA ASN A 52 -3.51 3.97 5.03
C ASN A 52 -2.98 4.50 6.37
N MET A 53 -1.93 3.88 6.93
CA MET A 53 -1.30 4.33 8.17
C MET A 53 -0.68 5.72 8.04
N ILE A 54 -0.06 6.02 6.89
CA ILE A 54 0.48 7.35 6.56
C ILE A 54 -0.65 8.38 6.44
N ASN A 55 -1.74 8.06 5.73
CA ASN A 55 -2.90 8.94 5.61
C ASN A 55 -3.59 9.20 6.96
N GLN A 56 -3.53 8.25 7.90
CA GLN A 56 -4.03 8.44 9.27
C GLN A 56 -3.05 9.20 10.18
N GLY A 57 -1.85 9.56 9.70
CA GLY A 57 -0.81 10.18 10.50
C GLY A 57 -0.25 9.28 11.60
N LYS A 58 -0.40 7.96 11.47
CA LYS A 58 0.11 6.97 12.44
C LYS A 58 1.56 6.56 12.14
N VAL A 59 1.99 6.73 10.90
CA VAL A 59 3.33 6.43 10.41
C VAL A 59 3.77 7.60 9.54
N GLU A 60 5.00 8.07 9.72
CA GLU A 60 5.59 9.09 8.85
C GLU A 60 6.12 8.44 7.56
N LEU A 61 6.04 9.16 6.44
CA LEU A 61 6.68 8.73 5.20
C LEU A 61 8.19 9.02 5.29
N ASP A 62 8.93 8.13 5.91
CA ASP A 62 10.38 8.17 5.99
C ASP A 62 11.06 7.42 4.82
N LYS A 63 12.40 7.34 4.85
CA LYS A 63 13.18 6.70 3.79
C LYS A 63 12.86 5.20 3.66
N GLU A 64 12.69 4.51 4.78
CA GLU A 64 12.42 3.07 4.80
C GLU A 64 11.01 2.78 4.25
N ALA A 65 10.01 3.55 4.69
CA ALA A 65 8.66 3.48 4.13
C ALA A 65 8.66 3.75 2.61
N ALA A 66 9.40 4.76 2.16
CA ALA A 66 9.52 5.11 0.75
C ALA A 66 10.19 4.00 -0.08
N GLU A 67 11.20 3.30 0.47
CA GLU A 67 11.88 2.19 -0.21
C GLU A 67 10.91 1.08 -0.60
N PHE A 68 9.97 0.71 0.29
CA PHE A 68 8.98 -0.32 -0.04
C PHE A 68 8.12 0.05 -1.24
N PHE A 69 7.71 1.32 -1.36
CA PHE A 69 7.00 1.81 -2.54
C PHE A 69 7.88 1.78 -3.79
N ASN A 70 9.14 2.22 -3.68
CA ASN A 70 10.10 2.25 -4.78
C ASN A 70 10.48 0.86 -5.33
N LEU A 71 10.37 -0.19 -4.51
CA LEU A 71 10.58 -1.57 -4.97
C LEU A 71 9.51 -2.03 -5.98
N CYS A 72 8.41 -1.29 -6.18
CA CYS A 72 7.35 -1.69 -7.11
C CYS A 72 7.84 -1.79 -8.56
N ALA A 73 7.86 -2.99 -9.14
CA ALA A 73 8.17 -3.21 -10.55
C ALA A 73 7.06 -2.79 -11.54
N THR A 74 5.99 -2.15 -11.06
CA THR A 74 4.85 -1.67 -11.87
C THR A 74 4.24 -2.71 -12.83
N CYS A 75 4.30 -4.00 -12.47
CA CYS A 75 3.89 -5.11 -13.33
C CYS A 75 2.39 -5.42 -13.33
N LEU A 76 1.60 -4.73 -12.49
CA LEU A 76 0.13 -4.81 -12.39
C LEU A 76 -0.52 -6.16 -12.04
N ARG A 77 0.23 -7.25 -11.91
CA ARG A 77 -0.29 -8.59 -11.55
C ARG A 77 -1.16 -8.61 -10.28
N CYS A 78 -0.82 -7.78 -9.29
CA CYS A 78 -1.61 -7.68 -8.07
C CYS A 78 -2.99 -7.02 -8.30
N ALA A 79 -3.12 -6.13 -9.28
CA ALA A 79 -4.39 -5.51 -9.63
C ALA A 79 -5.28 -6.43 -10.47
N GLU A 80 -4.69 -7.29 -11.32
CA GLU A 80 -5.44 -8.31 -12.05
C GLU A 80 -6.10 -9.34 -11.11
N LEU A 81 -5.50 -9.58 -9.95
CA LEU A 81 -5.96 -10.57 -8.97
C LEU A 81 -6.89 -9.98 -7.88
N CYS A 82 -7.03 -8.66 -7.73
CA CYS A 82 -7.68 -8.01 -6.57
C CYS A 82 -8.76 -6.97 -6.94
#